data_AF-A0A015W0S1-F1
#
_entry.id   AF-A0A015W0S1-F1
#
_cell.length_a   1.000
_cell.length_b   1.000
_cell.length_c   1.000
_cell.angle_alpha   90.00
_cell.angle_beta   90.00
_cell.angle_gamma   90.00
#
_symmetry.space_group_name_H-M   'P 1'
#
loop_
_entity.id
_entity.type
_entity.pdbx_description
1 polymer ?
#
loop_
_entity_poly.entity_id
_entity_poly.type
_entity_poly.pdbx_seq_one_letter_code
_entity_poly.pdbx_strand_id
1 'polypeptide(L)'
;MEITLKNQFITLWNTYFPQAGLPITFQYSADTQNLPIVEAPKGHRCIIAQLTQVQRGKTLCMQADSVGCRGGKRYTNFTDKMFPGFECFLSHNEQGEGERYKQTPELAAAALAQLPVLPVKGENLIFKRWDKLEAEDMPEVVIFFVSADILSGLFTLACFDNVAPDAVIAPFGAGCASIIYHPYREQLDGTNRAVLGSFDPSARKCMKPDLLSFAIPFNKFKSMVSQMEESFLKTATWDVIKKRMGSS
;
A
#
# COMPACT_ATOMS: atom_id res chain seq x y z
N MET A 1 -17.14 -5.18 6.39
CA MET A 1 -16.68 -3.86 6.88
C MET A 1 -17.78 -3.30 7.77
N GLU A 2 -17.44 -2.78 8.95
CA GLU A 2 -18.43 -2.04 9.73
C GLU A 2 -18.76 -0.71 9.04
N ILE A 3 -20.01 -0.55 8.61
CA ILE A 3 -20.47 0.67 7.92
C ILE A 3 -20.29 1.91 8.81
N THR A 4 -20.41 1.75 10.13
CA THR A 4 -20.14 2.81 11.11
C THR A 4 -18.69 3.31 11.02
N LEU A 5 -17.70 2.41 11.02
CA LEU A 5 -16.28 2.77 10.86
C LEU A 5 -16.03 3.48 9.53
N LYS A 6 -16.63 2.98 8.43
CA LYS A 6 -16.50 3.60 7.11
C LYS A 6 -16.95 5.06 7.12
N ASN A 7 -18.14 5.32 7.65
CA ASN A 7 -18.74 6.66 7.69
C ASN A 7 -18.02 7.58 8.67
N GLN A 8 -17.63 7.06 9.85
CA GLN A 8 -16.84 7.76 10.83
C GLN A 8 -15.51 8.22 10.22
N PHE A 9 -14.77 7.32 9.58
CA PHE A 9 -13.51 7.69 8.93
C PHE A 9 -13.71 8.78 7.87
N ILE A 10 -14.69 8.65 6.96
CA ILE A 10 -14.93 9.68 5.93
C ILE A 10 -15.19 11.04 6.56
N THR A 11 -15.96 11.08 7.65
CA THR A 11 -16.29 12.32 8.36
C THR A 11 -15.03 12.93 8.99
N LEU A 12 -14.27 12.15 9.76
CA LEU A 12 -13.04 12.61 10.42
C LEU A 12 -11.94 12.97 9.40
N TRP A 13 -11.83 12.22 8.31
CA TRP A 13 -10.89 12.47 7.23
C TRP A 13 -11.15 13.83 6.59
N ASN A 14 -12.40 14.13 6.22
CA ASN A 14 -12.75 15.43 5.65
C ASN A 14 -12.56 16.58 6.66
N THR A 15 -12.75 16.30 7.95
CA THR A 15 -12.50 17.28 9.02
C THR A 15 -11.02 17.57 9.18
N TYR A 16 -10.14 16.58 9.27
CA TYR A 16 -8.73 16.80 9.66
C TYR A 16 -7.76 16.87 8.47
N PHE A 17 -8.14 16.31 7.32
CA PHE A 17 -7.35 16.22 6.09
C PHE A 17 -8.19 16.73 4.89
N PRO A 18 -8.62 18.00 4.90
CA PRO A 18 -9.47 18.53 3.85
C PRO A 18 -8.79 18.43 2.48
N GLN A 19 -9.58 18.15 1.44
CA GLN A 19 -9.14 17.97 0.05
C GLN A 19 -8.21 16.76 -0.21
N ALA A 20 -7.83 16.00 0.82
CA ALA A 20 -7.05 14.79 0.64
C ALA A 20 -7.91 13.68 0.00
N GLY A 21 -7.36 13.03 -1.04
CA GLY A 21 -8.02 11.89 -1.68
C GLY A 21 -8.26 10.74 -0.70
N LEU A 22 -9.38 10.03 -0.87
CA LEU A 22 -9.67 8.83 -0.08
C LEU A 22 -8.64 7.72 -0.35
N PRO A 23 -8.27 6.92 0.67
CA PRO A 23 -7.39 5.79 0.48
C PRO A 23 -8.06 4.70 -0.34
N ILE A 24 -7.23 3.80 -0.86
CA ILE A 24 -7.68 2.52 -1.40
C ILE A 24 -7.38 1.41 -0.41
N THR A 25 -7.99 0.26 -0.62
CA THR A 25 -7.79 -0.94 0.19
C THR A 25 -7.60 -2.14 -0.71
N PHE A 26 -7.11 -3.23 -0.15
CA PHE A 26 -7.24 -4.54 -0.78
C PHE A 26 -7.66 -5.62 0.21
N GLN A 27 -8.18 -6.71 -0.34
CA GLN A 27 -8.40 -7.97 0.35
C GLN A 27 -8.07 -9.13 -0.57
N TYR A 28 -7.71 -10.28 0.02
CA TYR A 28 -7.69 -11.56 -0.68
C TYR A 28 -9.04 -12.24 -0.50
N SER A 29 -9.60 -12.81 -1.57
CA SER A 29 -10.92 -13.45 -1.56
C SER A 29 -10.92 -14.72 -2.43
N ALA A 30 -11.65 -15.75 -1.98
CA ALA A 30 -11.96 -16.91 -2.80
C ALA A 30 -13.05 -16.60 -3.85
N ASP A 31 -13.94 -15.64 -3.57
CA ASP A 31 -14.99 -15.18 -4.47
C ASP A 31 -14.55 -13.90 -5.20
N THR A 32 -14.87 -13.79 -6.49
CA THR A 32 -14.65 -12.57 -7.30
C THR A 32 -15.61 -11.44 -6.93
N GLN A 33 -16.65 -11.70 -6.13
CA GLN A 33 -17.75 -10.79 -5.80
C GLN A 33 -18.50 -10.30 -7.06
N ASN A 34 -18.64 -11.17 -8.06
CA ASN A 34 -19.20 -10.83 -9.38
C ASN A 34 -18.45 -9.71 -10.11
N LEU A 35 -17.20 -9.41 -9.70
CA LEU A 35 -16.37 -8.42 -10.37
C LEU A 35 -15.70 -9.05 -11.60
N PRO A 36 -15.60 -8.32 -12.72
CA PRO A 36 -14.81 -8.79 -13.85
C PRO A 36 -13.33 -8.86 -13.47
N ILE A 37 -12.70 -9.99 -13.79
CA ILE A 37 -11.27 -10.19 -13.60
C ILE A 37 -10.52 -9.28 -14.57
N VAL A 38 -9.49 -8.58 -14.08
CA VAL A 38 -8.62 -7.76 -14.91
C VAL A 38 -7.90 -8.64 -15.91
N GLU A 39 -8.09 -8.37 -17.20
CA GLU A 39 -7.45 -9.12 -18.28
C GLU A 39 -5.91 -9.06 -18.19
N ALA A 40 -5.28 -10.13 -18.65
CA ALA A 40 -3.84 -10.18 -18.79
C ALA A 40 -3.35 -9.01 -19.68
N PRO A 41 -2.40 -8.18 -19.22
CA PRO A 41 -1.93 -7.06 -20.00
C PRO A 41 -1.13 -7.53 -21.21
N LYS A 42 -1.28 -6.83 -22.34
CA LYS A 42 -0.38 -6.97 -23.49
C LYS A 42 0.97 -6.36 -23.15
N GLY A 43 1.88 -7.18 -22.62
CA GLY A 43 3.24 -6.77 -22.21
C GLY A 43 3.31 -6.20 -20.79
N HIS A 44 4.34 -5.40 -20.53
CA HIS A 44 4.61 -4.88 -19.18
C HIS A 44 3.55 -3.87 -18.74
N ARG A 45 2.93 -4.11 -17.58
CA ARG A 45 2.03 -3.15 -16.93
C ARG A 45 2.25 -3.13 -15.43
N CYS A 46 2.76 -2.00 -14.92
CA CYS A 46 3.00 -1.81 -13.49
C CYS A 46 1.69 -1.82 -12.70
N ILE A 47 1.62 -2.61 -11.62
CA ILE A 47 0.44 -2.65 -10.74
C ILE A 47 0.14 -1.27 -10.13
N ILE A 48 1.16 -0.49 -9.76
CA ILE A 48 0.97 0.88 -9.24
C ILE A 48 0.27 1.78 -10.26
N ALA A 49 0.62 1.68 -11.55
CA ALA A 49 -0.07 2.40 -12.60
C ALA A 49 -1.54 1.97 -12.73
N GLN A 50 -1.85 0.69 -12.55
CA GLN A 50 -3.22 0.17 -12.61
C GLN A 50 -4.09 0.70 -11.46
N LEU A 51 -3.51 0.84 -10.26
CA LEU A 51 -4.20 1.34 -9.06
C LEU A 51 -4.62 2.82 -9.15
N THR A 52 -4.15 3.58 -10.14
CA THR A 52 -4.68 4.93 -10.42
C THR A 52 -6.17 4.91 -10.76
N GLN A 53 -6.67 3.84 -11.38
CA GLN A 53 -8.09 3.65 -11.65
C GLN A 53 -8.89 3.44 -10.34
N VAL A 54 -8.30 2.76 -9.36
CA VAL A 54 -8.92 2.54 -8.05
C VAL A 54 -9.01 3.85 -7.28
N GLN A 55 -7.97 4.67 -7.30
CA GLN A 55 -8.01 6.03 -6.74
C GLN A 55 -9.13 6.89 -7.36
N ARG A 56 -9.46 6.65 -8.64
CA ARG A 56 -10.59 7.28 -9.36
C ARG A 56 -11.95 6.63 -9.12
N GLY A 57 -12.03 5.60 -8.27
CA GLY A 57 -13.28 4.97 -7.83
C GLY A 57 -13.66 3.69 -8.56
N LYS A 58 -12.80 3.14 -9.43
CA LYS A 58 -13.02 1.83 -10.07
C LYS A 58 -12.63 0.70 -9.12
N THR A 59 -13.44 -0.35 -9.03
CA THR A 59 -13.06 -1.59 -8.34
C THR A 59 -12.28 -2.49 -9.29
N LEU A 60 -11.19 -3.09 -8.83
CA LEU A 60 -10.40 -4.05 -9.61
C LEU A 60 -10.34 -5.40 -8.89
N CYS A 61 -10.59 -6.49 -9.62
CA CYS A 61 -10.31 -7.86 -9.19
C CYS A 61 -9.15 -8.40 -10.01
N MET A 62 -8.03 -8.70 -9.37
CA MET A 62 -6.82 -9.20 -10.04
C MET A 62 -6.53 -10.63 -9.60
N GLN A 63 -6.13 -11.46 -10.55
CA GLN A 63 -5.57 -12.80 -10.31
C GLN A 63 -4.11 -12.83 -10.79
N ALA A 64 -3.44 -13.97 -10.65
CA ALA A 64 -2.03 -14.14 -11.03
C ALA A 64 -1.75 -13.66 -12.47
N ASP A 65 -2.60 -14.03 -13.43
CA ASP A 65 -2.43 -13.68 -14.84
C ASP A 65 -2.69 -12.21 -15.17
N SER A 66 -3.45 -11.51 -14.31
CA SER A 66 -3.67 -10.06 -14.41
C SER A 66 -2.40 -9.24 -14.16
N VAL A 67 -1.36 -9.85 -13.57
CA VAL A 67 -0.17 -9.14 -13.09
C VAL A 67 0.96 -9.14 -14.13
N GLY A 68 1.09 -8.02 -14.84
CA GLY A 68 2.06 -7.86 -15.94
C GLY A 68 3.46 -7.38 -15.58
N CYS A 69 3.74 -6.99 -14.33
CA CYS A 69 5.05 -6.51 -13.92
C CYS A 69 5.78 -7.49 -13.00
N ARG A 70 7.12 -7.55 -13.13
CA ARG A 70 8.00 -8.42 -12.34
C ARG A 70 7.80 -8.24 -10.83
N GLY A 71 7.78 -6.98 -10.38
CA GLY A 71 7.53 -6.65 -8.97
C GLY A 71 6.15 -7.12 -8.50
N GLY A 72 5.10 -6.88 -9.29
CA GLY A 72 3.75 -7.32 -8.95
C GLY A 72 3.70 -8.83 -8.76
N LYS A 73 4.26 -9.61 -9.70
CA LYS A 73 4.28 -11.07 -9.62
C LYS A 73 4.95 -11.57 -8.33
N ARG A 74 5.94 -10.84 -7.81
CA ARG A 74 6.60 -11.18 -6.54
C ARG A 74 5.79 -10.78 -5.31
N TYR A 75 5.21 -9.58 -5.31
CA TYR A 75 4.72 -8.92 -4.09
C TYR A 75 3.20 -9.01 -3.89
N THR A 76 2.45 -9.61 -4.82
CA THR A 76 1.02 -9.95 -4.64
C THR A 76 0.80 -11.28 -3.94
N ASN A 77 1.85 -12.03 -3.59
CA ASN A 77 1.76 -13.34 -2.93
C ASN A 77 0.98 -14.43 -3.70
N PHE A 78 0.80 -14.28 -5.02
CA PHE A 78 0.17 -15.34 -5.84
C PHE A 78 1.09 -16.52 -6.13
N THR A 79 2.41 -16.34 -5.96
CA THR A 79 3.41 -17.38 -6.19
C THR A 79 4.53 -17.24 -5.16
N ASP A 80 4.98 -18.38 -4.64
CA ASP A 80 6.19 -18.51 -3.84
C ASP A 80 7.46 -18.61 -4.70
N LYS A 81 7.29 -18.95 -5.98
CA LYS A 81 8.37 -19.05 -6.96
C LYS A 81 8.64 -17.72 -7.64
N MET A 82 9.89 -17.31 -7.58
CA MET A 82 10.42 -16.23 -8.42
C MET A 82 10.93 -16.79 -9.74
N PHE A 83 10.75 -16.07 -10.84
CA PHE A 83 11.38 -16.45 -12.10
C PHE A 83 12.92 -16.27 -12.01
N PRO A 84 13.72 -17.14 -12.66
CA PRO A 84 15.18 -17.02 -12.65
C PRO A 84 15.67 -15.66 -13.14
N GLY A 85 16.70 -15.09 -12.50
CA GLY A 85 17.32 -13.83 -12.91
C GLY A 85 16.63 -12.56 -12.39
N PHE A 86 15.70 -12.67 -11.42
CA PHE A 86 15.11 -11.48 -10.78
C PHE A 86 16.18 -10.68 -10.00
N GLU A 87 17.13 -11.37 -9.40
CA GLU A 87 18.29 -10.82 -8.73
C GLU A 87 19.18 -10.00 -9.68
N CYS A 88 19.43 -10.52 -10.89
CA CYS A 88 20.12 -9.79 -11.95
C CYS A 88 19.31 -8.58 -12.44
N PHE A 89 17.98 -8.71 -12.50
CA PHE A 89 17.10 -7.58 -12.82
C PHE A 89 17.20 -6.45 -11.78
N LEU A 90 17.20 -6.79 -10.49
CA LEU A 90 17.35 -5.79 -9.41
C LEU A 90 18.76 -5.19 -9.36
N SER A 91 19.78 -5.95 -9.75
CA SER A 91 21.17 -5.53 -9.80
C SER A 91 21.58 -5.27 -11.25
N HIS A 92 22.34 -6.21 -11.85
CA HIS A 92 22.73 -6.21 -13.25
C HIS A 92 23.03 -7.64 -13.73
N ASN A 93 22.92 -7.89 -15.03
CA ASN A 93 23.40 -9.11 -15.68
C ASN A 93 24.91 -9.03 -16.03
N GLU A 94 25.43 -10.04 -16.74
CA GLU A 94 26.83 -10.10 -17.19
C GLU A 94 27.20 -8.96 -18.14
N GLN A 95 26.23 -8.44 -18.89
CA GLN A 95 26.38 -7.29 -19.79
C GLN A 95 26.28 -5.94 -19.04
N GLY A 96 26.04 -5.96 -17.72
CA GLY A 96 25.90 -4.77 -16.89
C GLY A 96 24.51 -4.12 -16.94
N GLU A 97 23.52 -4.77 -17.56
CA GLU A 97 22.14 -4.28 -17.66
C GLU A 97 21.29 -4.72 -16.46
N GLY A 98 20.53 -3.79 -15.89
CA GLY A 98 19.63 -4.04 -14.77
C GLY A 98 19.22 -2.73 -14.09
N GLU A 99 18.37 -2.81 -13.08
CA GLU A 99 17.86 -1.63 -12.37
C GLU A 99 18.91 -0.99 -11.44
N ARG A 100 19.95 -1.74 -11.04
CA ARG A 100 21.01 -1.29 -10.13
C ARG A 100 20.49 -0.72 -8.80
N TYR A 101 19.39 -1.28 -8.30
CA TYR A 101 18.86 -0.98 -6.97
C TYR A 101 19.61 -1.76 -5.87
N LYS A 102 20.30 -2.83 -6.26
CA LYS A 102 21.26 -3.56 -5.44
C LYS A 102 22.61 -3.58 -6.15
N GLN A 103 23.68 -3.61 -5.36
CA GLN A 103 25.05 -3.53 -5.87
C GLN A 103 25.44 -4.77 -6.68
N THR A 104 25.07 -5.97 -6.20
CA THR A 104 25.36 -7.23 -6.87
C THR A 104 24.12 -8.15 -6.88
N PRO A 105 24.03 -9.10 -7.84
CA PRO A 105 22.97 -10.10 -7.87
C PRO A 105 22.90 -10.94 -6.58
N GLU A 106 24.03 -11.26 -5.96
CA GLU A 106 24.08 -12.04 -4.72
C GLU A 106 23.45 -11.25 -3.57
N LEU A 107 23.72 -9.94 -3.48
CA LEU A 107 23.07 -9.07 -2.49
C LEU A 107 21.57 -8.95 -2.74
N ALA A 108 21.15 -8.92 -4.01
CA ALA A 108 19.73 -8.94 -4.36
C ALA A 108 19.06 -10.25 -3.97
N ALA A 109 19.69 -11.40 -4.28
CA ALA A 109 19.20 -12.73 -3.90
C ALA A 109 19.11 -12.87 -2.38
N ALA A 110 20.14 -12.45 -1.63
CA ALA A 110 20.14 -12.46 -0.18
C ALA A 110 19.00 -11.61 0.39
N ALA A 111 18.77 -10.40 -0.15
CA ALA A 111 17.67 -9.55 0.29
C ALA A 111 16.29 -10.18 0.00
N LEU A 112 16.13 -10.88 -1.13
CA LEU A 112 14.88 -11.56 -1.49
C LEU A 112 14.62 -12.81 -0.63
N ALA A 113 15.68 -13.50 -0.20
CA ALA A 113 15.59 -14.68 0.66
C ALA A 113 15.14 -14.35 2.08
N GLN A 114 15.31 -13.09 2.54
CA GLN A 114 14.79 -12.63 3.83
C GLN A 114 13.26 -12.45 3.87
N LEU A 115 12.59 -12.53 2.71
CA LEU A 115 11.16 -12.28 2.61
C LEU A 115 10.39 -13.61 2.68
N PRO A 116 9.68 -13.91 3.79
CA PRO A 116 8.93 -15.15 3.91
C PRO A 116 7.80 -15.28 2.89
N VAL A 117 7.36 -16.50 2.64
CA VAL A 117 6.11 -16.72 1.88
C VAL A 117 4.94 -16.38 2.80
N LEU A 118 4.02 -15.54 2.31
CA LEU A 118 2.83 -15.17 3.07
C LEU A 118 1.63 -16.01 2.61
N PRO A 119 0.80 -16.53 3.52
CA PRO A 119 -0.45 -17.18 3.15
C PRO A 119 -1.41 -16.16 2.53
N VAL A 120 -2.18 -16.56 1.51
CA VAL A 120 -3.27 -15.75 0.94
C VAL A 120 -4.61 -16.45 1.15
N LYS A 121 -5.67 -15.68 1.39
CA LYS A 121 -7.03 -16.20 1.67
C LYS A 121 -7.87 -16.49 0.42
N GLY A 122 -7.22 -16.62 -0.73
CA GLY A 122 -7.86 -16.85 -2.01
C GLY A 122 -7.02 -16.31 -3.18
N GLU A 123 -7.47 -16.61 -4.38
CA GLU A 123 -6.77 -16.28 -5.64
C GLU A 123 -7.12 -14.88 -6.19
N ASN A 124 -8.10 -14.21 -5.59
CA ASN A 124 -8.54 -12.89 -6.02
C ASN A 124 -7.98 -11.81 -5.11
N LEU A 125 -7.22 -10.89 -5.66
CA LEU A 125 -6.79 -9.66 -5.01
C LEU A 125 -7.71 -8.52 -5.46
N ILE A 126 -8.64 -8.13 -4.58
CA ILE A 126 -9.67 -7.14 -4.87
C ILE A 126 -9.26 -5.80 -4.28
N PHE A 127 -9.15 -4.77 -5.13
CA PHE A 127 -8.89 -3.40 -4.73
C PHE A 127 -10.16 -2.54 -4.84
N LYS A 128 -10.48 -1.84 -3.76
CA LYS A 128 -11.59 -0.89 -3.68
C LYS A 128 -11.11 0.43 -3.08
N ARG A 129 -11.64 1.56 -3.56
CA ARG A 129 -11.52 2.84 -2.84
C ARG A 129 -12.39 2.79 -1.60
N TRP A 130 -12.01 3.52 -0.55
CA TRP A 130 -12.71 3.45 0.75
C TRP A 130 -14.23 3.64 0.67
N ASP A 131 -14.70 4.60 -0.13
CA ASP A 131 -16.12 4.88 -0.35
C ASP A 131 -16.87 3.75 -1.09
N LYS A 132 -16.15 2.84 -1.76
CA LYS A 132 -16.70 1.69 -2.48
C LYS A 132 -16.77 0.40 -1.65
N LEU A 133 -16.32 0.43 -0.39
CA LEU A 133 -16.40 -0.72 0.50
C LEU A 133 -17.84 -1.02 0.93
N GLU A 134 -18.17 -2.31 1.00
CA GLU A 134 -19.48 -2.86 1.37
C GLU A 134 -19.40 -3.65 2.69
N ALA A 135 -20.55 -4.06 3.23
CA ALA A 135 -20.64 -4.68 4.56
C ALA A 135 -19.88 -6.02 4.63
N GLU A 136 -19.71 -6.70 3.51
CA GLU A 136 -19.06 -8.00 3.38
C GLU A 136 -17.55 -7.88 3.21
N ASP A 137 -17.03 -6.69 2.86
CA ASP A 137 -15.61 -6.50 2.60
C ASP A 137 -14.76 -6.61 3.87
N MET A 138 -13.64 -7.31 3.79
CA MET A 138 -12.67 -7.49 4.85
C MET A 138 -11.29 -7.01 4.40
N PRO A 139 -11.05 -5.69 4.36
CA PRO A 139 -9.74 -5.16 3.98
C PRO A 139 -8.62 -5.69 4.86
N GLU A 140 -7.49 -6.00 4.23
CA GLU A 140 -6.26 -6.37 4.91
C GLU A 140 -5.40 -5.15 5.23
N VAL A 141 -5.40 -4.17 4.32
CA VAL A 141 -4.55 -2.97 4.37
C VAL A 141 -5.29 -1.77 3.79
N VAL A 142 -5.04 -0.60 4.39
CA VAL A 142 -5.46 0.72 3.88
C VAL A 142 -4.25 1.45 3.30
N ILE A 143 -4.33 1.90 2.06
CA ILE A 143 -3.23 2.46 1.28
C ILE A 143 -3.55 3.90 0.91
N PHE A 144 -2.69 4.81 1.36
CA PHE A 144 -2.71 6.22 1.03
C PHE A 144 -1.64 6.54 -0.01
N PHE A 145 -1.97 7.41 -0.97
CA PHE A 145 -1.01 8.05 -1.87
C PHE A 145 -1.09 9.55 -1.64
N VAL A 146 -0.13 10.10 -0.89
CA VAL A 146 -0.30 11.38 -0.20
C VAL A 146 0.96 12.24 -0.24
N SER A 147 0.77 13.56 -0.18
CA SER A 147 1.84 14.55 -0.07
C SER A 147 2.42 14.59 1.35
N ALA A 148 3.51 15.33 1.53
CA ALA A 148 4.26 15.39 2.79
C ALA A 148 3.41 15.82 4.00
N ASP A 149 2.49 16.77 3.86
CA ASP A 149 1.70 17.26 4.99
C ASP A 149 0.69 16.22 5.47
N ILE A 150 -0.05 15.60 4.54
CA ILE A 150 -0.98 14.51 4.86
C ILE A 150 -0.21 13.32 5.44
N LEU A 151 0.94 13.00 4.85
CA LEU A 151 1.82 11.94 5.34
C LEU A 151 2.29 12.20 6.77
N SER A 152 2.65 13.44 7.12
CA SER A 152 3.09 13.79 8.48
C SER A 152 1.99 13.54 9.52
N GLY A 153 0.73 13.79 9.16
CA GLY A 153 -0.41 13.49 10.02
C GLY A 153 -0.65 12.00 10.18
N LEU A 154 -0.62 11.25 9.09
CA LEU A 154 -0.76 9.78 9.13
C LEU A 154 0.37 9.11 9.92
N PHE A 155 1.61 9.56 9.73
CA PHE A 155 2.77 9.09 10.48
C PHE A 155 2.59 9.32 11.98
N THR A 156 2.23 10.54 12.38
CA THR A 156 2.07 10.89 13.79
C THR A 156 0.90 10.13 14.43
N LEU A 157 -0.21 9.95 13.72
CA LEU A 157 -1.32 9.09 14.17
C LEU A 157 -0.89 7.64 14.35
N ALA A 158 -0.09 7.08 13.43
CA ALA A 158 0.38 5.70 13.53
C ALA A 158 1.25 5.48 14.78
N CYS A 159 1.95 6.51 15.24
CA CYS A 159 2.78 6.49 16.45
C CYS A 159 2.02 6.85 17.73
N PHE A 160 0.78 7.35 17.66
CA PHE A 160 0.10 8.02 18.77
C PHE A 160 -0.08 7.14 20.02
N ASP A 161 -0.43 5.87 19.84
CA ASP A 161 -0.69 4.89 20.89
C ASP A 161 0.44 3.86 21.05
N ASN A 162 1.62 4.10 20.47
CA ASN A 162 2.68 3.11 20.41
C ASN A 162 3.98 3.61 21.07
N VAL A 163 4.48 2.84 22.04
CA VAL A 163 5.76 3.10 22.70
C VAL A 163 6.96 2.54 21.91
N ALA A 164 6.70 1.65 20.95
CA ALA A 164 7.75 1.09 20.12
C ALA A 164 8.39 2.18 19.24
N PRO A 165 9.73 2.18 19.11
CA PRO A 165 10.43 3.21 18.35
C PRO A 165 10.14 3.15 16.83
N ASP A 166 9.59 2.05 16.34
CA ASP A 166 9.41 1.73 14.93
C ASP A 166 7.95 1.41 14.56
N ALA A 167 6.99 2.15 15.11
CA ALA A 167 5.57 2.05 14.71
C ALA A 167 5.33 2.26 13.19
N VAL A 168 6.30 2.89 12.51
CA VAL A 168 6.36 3.04 11.07
C VAL A 168 7.72 2.52 10.57
N ILE A 169 7.70 1.70 9.53
CA ILE A 169 8.90 1.15 8.88
C ILE A 169 8.96 1.56 7.40
N ALA A 170 10.16 1.56 6.83
CA ALA A 170 10.39 1.78 5.40
C ALA A 170 11.32 0.70 4.80
N PRO A 171 10.84 -0.55 4.66
CA PRO A 171 11.66 -1.65 4.16
C PRO A 171 11.99 -1.46 2.68
N PHE A 172 13.15 -1.96 2.25
CA PHE A 172 13.50 -2.04 0.83
C PHE A 172 12.48 -2.90 0.07
N GLY A 173 12.15 -2.50 -1.15
CA GLY A 173 11.29 -3.27 -2.05
C GLY A 173 10.75 -2.42 -3.19
N ALA A 174 10.02 -3.06 -4.11
CA ALA A 174 9.27 -2.35 -5.14
C ALA A 174 8.04 -1.66 -4.54
N GLY A 175 7.37 -0.77 -5.28
CA GLY A 175 6.20 -0.05 -4.74
C GLY A 175 5.09 -0.99 -4.28
N CYS A 176 4.89 -2.10 -4.99
CA CYS A 176 3.96 -3.15 -4.56
C CYS A 176 4.42 -3.91 -3.31
N ALA A 177 5.71 -3.97 -3.03
CA ALA A 177 6.20 -4.47 -1.76
C ALA A 177 5.75 -3.57 -0.61
N SER A 178 5.86 -2.24 -0.77
CA SER A 178 5.48 -1.30 0.28
C SER A 178 3.98 -1.13 0.49
N ILE A 179 3.15 -1.38 -0.53
CA ILE A 179 1.69 -1.22 -0.40
C ILE A 179 0.91 -2.53 -0.25
N ILE A 180 1.48 -3.69 -0.61
CA ILE A 180 0.81 -5.00 -0.51
C ILE A 180 1.58 -5.90 0.45
N TYR A 181 2.80 -6.31 0.07
CA TYR A 181 3.52 -7.37 0.77
C TYR A 181 3.85 -7.04 2.23
N HIS A 182 4.59 -5.96 2.47
CA HIS A 182 5.06 -5.58 3.81
C HIS A 182 3.91 -5.25 4.77
N PRO A 183 2.93 -4.40 4.43
CA PRO A 183 1.83 -4.13 5.36
C PRO A 183 0.93 -5.35 5.58
N TYR A 184 0.79 -6.24 4.60
CA TYR A 184 0.08 -7.51 4.83
C TYR A 184 0.82 -8.44 5.79
N ARG A 185 2.15 -8.52 5.68
CA ARG A 185 2.97 -9.26 6.64
C ARG A 185 2.79 -8.71 8.06
N GLU A 186 2.85 -7.39 8.24
CA GLU A 186 2.65 -6.76 9.56
C GLU A 186 1.21 -6.96 10.10
N GLN A 187 0.20 -7.07 9.22
CA GLN A 187 -1.16 -7.44 9.58
C GLN A 187 -1.25 -8.90 10.07
N LEU A 188 -0.57 -9.83 9.39
CA LEU A 188 -0.54 -11.26 9.75
C LEU A 188 0.26 -11.52 11.03
N ASP A 189 1.42 -10.89 11.17
CA ASP A 189 2.32 -11.05 12.32
C ASP A 189 1.77 -10.36 13.59
N GLY A 190 0.74 -9.51 13.45
CA GLY A 190 0.12 -8.78 14.55
C GLY A 190 0.96 -7.62 15.09
N THR A 191 2.14 -7.37 14.52
CA THR A 191 3.01 -6.23 14.84
C THR A 191 2.39 -4.90 14.45
N ASN A 192 1.49 -4.89 13.45
CA ASN A 192 0.66 -3.74 13.10
C ASN A 192 1.43 -2.45 12.76
N ARG A 193 2.70 -2.54 12.36
CA ARG A 193 3.50 -1.38 11.93
C ARG A 193 3.02 -0.88 10.57
N ALA A 194 2.89 0.43 10.43
CA ALA A 194 2.58 1.05 9.13
C ALA A 194 3.84 1.08 8.25
N VAL A 195 3.64 1.09 6.93
CA VAL A 195 4.72 1.03 5.95
C VAL A 195 4.73 2.30 5.11
N LEU A 196 5.84 3.03 5.20
CA LEU A 196 6.17 4.14 4.32
C LEU A 196 6.90 3.59 3.09
N GLY A 197 6.52 4.04 1.88
CA GLY A 197 7.15 3.53 0.68
C GLY A 197 6.83 4.25 -0.63
N SER A 198 6.84 3.47 -1.72
CA SER A 198 6.94 3.97 -3.09
C SER A 198 8.21 4.80 -3.34
N PHE A 199 9.33 4.39 -2.75
CA PHE A 199 10.65 4.98 -2.99
C PHE A 199 11.38 4.38 -4.19
N ASP A 200 10.93 3.23 -4.70
CA ASP A 200 11.58 2.59 -5.83
C ASP A 200 11.40 3.42 -7.12
N PRO A 201 12.49 3.75 -7.83
CA PRO A 201 12.41 4.57 -9.05
C PRO A 201 11.47 3.97 -10.11
N SER A 202 11.34 2.64 -10.14
CA SER A 202 10.39 1.94 -11.01
C SER A 202 8.93 2.32 -10.78
N ALA A 203 8.45 2.33 -9.54
CA ALA A 203 7.09 2.79 -9.23
C ALA A 203 6.94 4.31 -9.28
N ARG A 204 7.98 5.09 -8.94
CA ARG A 204 7.94 6.57 -9.02
C ARG A 204 7.50 7.06 -10.40
N LYS A 205 7.92 6.39 -11.48
CA LYS A 205 7.50 6.67 -12.87
C LYS A 205 5.98 6.60 -13.09
N CYS A 206 5.26 5.88 -12.22
CA CYS A 206 3.81 5.65 -12.32
C CYS A 206 3.00 6.52 -11.34
N MET A 207 3.65 7.40 -10.60
CA MET A 207 3.05 8.20 -9.53
C MET A 207 3.25 9.69 -9.79
N LYS A 208 2.43 10.53 -9.15
CA LYS A 208 2.70 11.97 -9.15
C LYS A 208 4.00 12.28 -8.40
N PRO A 209 4.77 13.29 -8.82
CA PRO A 209 6.09 13.58 -8.24
C PRO A 209 6.08 13.92 -6.75
N ASP A 210 4.98 14.46 -6.24
CA ASP A 210 4.81 14.94 -4.86
C ASP A 210 4.22 13.90 -3.90
N LEU A 211 3.73 12.76 -4.41
CA LEU A 211 3.06 11.74 -3.60
C LEU A 211 4.01 10.61 -3.21
N LEU A 212 3.93 10.14 -1.98
CA LEU A 212 4.48 8.85 -1.53
C LEU A 212 3.35 7.92 -1.08
N SER A 213 3.67 6.64 -0.81
CA SER A 213 2.68 5.71 -0.25
C SER A 213 2.81 5.58 1.25
N PHE A 214 1.68 5.48 1.94
CA PHE A 214 1.60 5.07 3.33
C PHE A 214 0.56 3.97 3.48
N ALA A 215 0.99 2.76 3.83
CA ALA A 215 0.13 1.59 3.90
C ALA A 215 0.02 1.09 5.34
N ILE A 216 -1.21 0.92 5.81
CA ILE A 216 -1.52 0.68 7.22
C ILE A 216 -2.26 -0.65 7.31
N PRO A 217 -1.76 -1.63 8.10
CA PRO A 217 -2.51 -2.82 8.46
C PRO A 217 -3.93 -2.47 8.94
N PHE A 218 -4.95 -3.16 8.44
CA PHE A 218 -6.33 -2.76 8.72
C PHE A 218 -6.67 -2.78 10.23
N ASN A 219 -6.04 -3.66 11.00
CA ASN A 219 -6.19 -3.67 12.46
C ASN A 219 -5.66 -2.39 13.11
N LYS A 220 -4.46 -1.94 12.72
CA LYS A 220 -3.92 -0.65 13.16
C LYS A 220 -4.80 0.52 12.75
N PHE A 221 -5.31 0.49 11.52
CA PHE A 221 -6.11 1.58 10.98
C PHE A 221 -7.38 1.83 11.79
N LYS A 222 -8.05 0.77 12.26
CA LYS A 222 -9.23 0.90 13.15
C LYS A 222 -8.90 1.72 14.40
N SER A 223 -7.80 1.40 15.08
CA SER A 223 -7.35 2.15 16.26
C SER A 223 -7.05 3.60 15.92
N MET A 224 -6.33 3.85 14.81
CA MET A 224 -6.03 5.22 14.37
C MET A 224 -7.30 6.05 14.13
N VAL A 225 -8.34 5.48 13.52
CA VAL A 225 -9.63 6.18 13.33
C VAL A 225 -10.28 6.54 14.67
N SER A 226 -10.29 5.60 15.62
CA SER A 226 -10.84 5.86 16.96
C SER A 226 -10.09 6.94 17.74
N GLN A 227 -8.79 7.10 17.45
CA GLN A 227 -7.90 8.03 18.16
C GLN A 227 -7.85 9.43 17.54
N MET A 228 -8.39 9.64 16.32
CA MET A 228 -8.25 10.93 15.62
C MET A 228 -8.75 12.10 16.47
N GLU A 229 -9.84 11.90 17.21
CA GLU A 229 -10.47 12.93 18.02
C GLU A 229 -9.80 13.21 19.37
N GLU A 230 -8.91 12.37 19.84
CA GLU A 230 -8.10 12.58 21.05
C GLU A 230 -6.65 12.96 20.74
N SER A 231 -6.27 12.88 19.47
CA SER A 231 -4.91 13.10 19.01
C SER A 231 -4.55 14.58 18.79
N PHE A 232 -3.29 14.79 18.39
CA PHE A 232 -2.74 16.08 17.96
C PHE A 232 -3.54 16.78 16.85
N LEU A 233 -4.42 16.07 16.13
CA LEU A 233 -5.25 16.64 15.06
C LEU A 233 -6.20 17.75 15.53
N LYS A 234 -6.51 17.84 16.83
CA LYS A 234 -7.30 18.93 17.43
C LYS A 234 -6.46 20.13 17.90
N THR A 235 -5.15 20.09 17.72
CA THR A 235 -4.26 21.12 18.26
C THR A 235 -4.05 22.28 17.27
N ALA A 236 -3.70 23.44 17.81
CA ALA A 236 -3.33 24.62 17.00
C ALA A 236 -2.17 24.32 16.03
N THR A 237 -1.25 23.41 16.39
CA THR A 237 -0.17 22.97 15.50
C THR A 237 -0.73 22.32 14.25
N TRP A 238 -1.71 21.41 14.38
CA TRP A 238 -2.31 20.77 13.23
C TRP A 238 -3.16 21.74 12.40
N ASP A 239 -3.85 22.70 13.02
CA ASP A 239 -4.61 23.72 12.30
C ASP A 239 -3.76 24.53 11.31
N VAL A 240 -2.48 24.78 11.64
CA VAL A 240 -1.53 25.42 10.71
C VAL A 240 -1.27 24.54 9.49
N ILE A 241 -1.05 23.23 9.70
CA ILE A 241 -0.78 22.29 8.61
C ILE A 241 -2.03 22.06 7.75
N LYS A 242 -3.20 21.93 8.39
CA LYS A 242 -4.50 21.78 7.72
C LYS A 242 -4.80 22.93 6.75
N LYS A 243 -4.42 24.17 7.09
CA LYS A 243 -4.56 25.34 6.19
C LYS A 243 -3.73 25.21 4.91
N ARG A 244 -2.56 24.56 4.97
CA ARG A 244 -1.70 24.31 3.80
C ARG A 244 -2.35 23.35 2.80
N MET A 245 -3.17 22.41 3.28
CA MET A 245 -3.92 21.48 2.43
C MET A 245 -5.10 22.15 1.71
N GLY A 246 -5.73 23.15 2.32
CA GLY A 246 -6.92 23.82 1.79
C GLY A 246 -6.66 24.98 0.84
N SER A 247 -5.41 25.42 0.72
CA SER A 247 -5.01 26.63 -0.03
C SER A 247 -4.42 26.31 -1.41
N SER A 248 -4.75 25.14 -1.97
CA SER A 248 -4.30 24.67 -3.30
C SER A 248 -5.36 24.91 -4.38
#